data_AF-A0A9E4PCB9-F1
#
_entry.id   AF-A0A9E4PCB9-F1
#
_cell.length_a   1.000
_cell.length_b   1.000
_cell.length_c   1.000
_cell.angle_alpha   90.00
_cell.angle_beta   90.00
_cell.angle_gamma   90.00
#
_symmetry.space_group_name_H-M   'P 1'
#
loop_
_entity.id
_entity.type
_entity.pdbx_description
1 polymer ?
#
loop_
_entity_poly.entity_id
_entity_poly.type
_entity_poly.pdbx_seq_one_letter_code
_entity_poly.pdbx_strand_id
1 'polypeptide(L)' 'MNTLPDYLRPGLDIVLIGLNPGLNSVRAGHYFAFARNRFWPAVNRSGLLPERLTAETDHRMLE' A
#
# COMPACT_ATOMS: atom_id res chain seq x y z
N MET A 1 -11.76 -2.71 -17.20
CA MET A 1 -11.79 -2.39 -15.77
C MET A 1 -10.37 -2.03 -15.37
N ASN A 2 -10.13 -0.83 -14.82
CA ASN A 2 -8.81 -0.51 -14.28
C ASN A 2 -8.73 -0.99 -12.84
N THR A 3 -7.62 -1.63 -12.50
CA THR A 3 -7.29 -2.13 -11.17
C THR A 3 -5.82 -1.80 -10.86
N LEU A 4 -5.36 -2.14 -9.66
CA LEU A 4 -3.96 -2.07 -9.26
C LEU A 4 -3.30 -3.45 -9.39
N PRO A 5 -2.00 -3.52 -9.72
CA PRO A 5 -1.25 -4.77 -9.77
C PRO A 5 -0.91 -5.25 -8.36
N ASP A 6 -1.03 -6.56 -8.12
CA ASP A 6 -0.68 -7.12 -6.82
C ASP A 6 0.82 -7.03 -6.54
N TYR A 7 1.17 -6.59 -5.32
CA TYR A 7 2.54 -6.62 -4.82
C TYR A 7 2.76 -7.90 -4.03
N LEU A 8 3.07 -8.98 -4.75
CA LEU A 8 3.32 -10.30 -4.17
C LEU A 8 4.62 -10.90 -4.70
N ARG A 9 5.43 -11.45 -3.79
CA ARG A 9 6.59 -12.29 -4.11
C ARG A 9 6.69 -13.45 -3.10
N PRO A 10 7.35 -14.56 -3.44
CA PRO A 10 7.66 -15.60 -2.46
C PRO A 10 8.49 -15.06 -1.29
N GLY A 11 8.25 -15.56 -0.08
CA GLY A 11 9.05 -15.22 1.11
C GLY A 11 8.65 -13.92 1.81
N LEU A 12 7.45 -13.40 1.61
CA LEU A 12 6.92 -12.27 2.38
C LEU A 12 6.57 -12.70 3.81
N ASP A 13 6.99 -11.92 4.80
CA ASP A 13 6.60 -12.10 6.21
C ASP A 13 5.16 -11.65 6.47
N ILE A 14 4.70 -10.62 5.75
CA ILE A 14 3.38 -10.01 5.92
C ILE A 14 2.76 -9.76 4.55
N VAL A 15 1.47 -10.07 4.41
CA VAL A 15 0.64 -9.70 3.26
C VAL A 15 -0.51 -8.82 3.74
N LEU A 16 -0.66 -7.65 3.12
CA LEU A 16 -1.70 -6.68 3.46
C LEU A 16 -2.86 -6.79 2.48
N ILE A 17 -3.98 -7.34 2.93
CA ILE A 17 -5.17 -7.59 2.09
C ILE A 17 -6.21 -6.51 2.37
N GLY A 18 -6.44 -5.64 1.39
CA GLY A 18 -7.53 -4.66 1.41
C GLY A 18 -8.87 -5.28 0.99
N LEU A 19 -9.98 -4.55 1.19
CA LEU A 19 -11.32 -4.99 0.75
C LEU A 19 -11.40 -5.08 -0.78
N ASN A 20 -11.11 -3.96 -1.46
CA ASN A 20 -11.08 -3.82 -2.91
C ASN A 20 -10.36 -2.52 -3.30
N PRO A 21 -9.85 -2.38 -4.54
CA PRO A 21 -9.25 -1.14 -5.00
C PRO A 21 -10.28 0.01 -5.00
N GLY A 22 -10.05 1.02 -4.16
CA GLY A 22 -10.87 2.23 -4.15
C GLY A 22 -10.61 3.09 -5.37
N LEU A 23 -11.63 3.84 -5.83
CA LEU A 23 -11.51 4.70 -7.02
C LEU A 23 -10.34 5.69 -6.96
N ASN A 24 -10.06 6.26 -5.78
CA ASN A 24 -8.92 7.18 -5.61
C ASN A 24 -7.58 6.46 -5.79
N SER A 25 -7.44 5.26 -5.24
CA SER A 25 -6.25 4.42 -5.40
C SER A 25 -6.04 4.02 -6.86
N VAL A 26 -7.10 3.59 -7.54
CA VAL A 26 -7.04 3.25 -8.97
C VAL A 26 -6.69 4.46 -9.84
N ARG A 27 -7.26 5.64 -9.55
CA ARG A 27 -6.94 6.88 -10.28
C ARG A 27 -5.51 7.34 -10.06
N ALA A 28 -4.99 7.18 -8.83
CA ALA A 28 -3.62 7.54 -8.50
C ALA A 28 -2.60 6.51 -8.97
N GLY A 29 -3.02 5.26 -9.22
CA GLY A 29 -2.10 4.16 -9.50
C GLY A 29 -1.39 3.62 -8.25
N HIS A 30 -1.92 3.92 -7.05
CA HIS A 30 -1.25 3.63 -5.79
C HIS A 30 -2.20 3.08 -4.71
N TYR A 31 -1.73 2.09 -3.95
CA TYR A 31 -2.48 1.50 -2.85
C TYR A 31 -2.69 2.51 -1.71
N PHE A 32 -3.90 2.49 -1.15
CA PHE A 32 -4.30 3.33 -0.02
C PHE A 32 -4.11 4.86 -0.22
N ALA A 33 -4.07 5.35 -1.46
CA ALA A 33 -3.82 6.75 -1.82
C ALA A 33 -4.90 7.78 -1.42
N PHE A 34 -6.06 7.35 -0.91
CA PHE A 34 -7.07 8.32 -0.47
C PHE A 34 -6.60 9.05 0.78
N ALA A 35 -6.64 10.39 0.80
CA ALA A 35 -6.12 11.20 1.91
C ALA A 35 -6.71 10.89 3.30
N ARG A 36 -7.95 10.36 3.36
CA ARG A 36 -8.57 9.92 4.62
C ARG A 36 -8.22 8.48 5.02
N ASN A 37 -7.52 7.73 4.16
CA ASN A 37 -7.08 6.40 4.47
C ASN A 37 -5.99 6.45 5.55
N ARG A 38 -6.16 5.65 6.61
CA ARG A 38 -5.25 5.65 7.77
C ARG A 38 -4.09 4.66 7.65
N PHE A 39 -4.02 3.90 6.56
CA PHE A 39 -3.01 2.87 6.35
C PHE A 39 -1.58 3.42 6.47
N TRP A 40 -1.20 4.38 5.63
CA TRP A 40 0.16 4.94 5.64
C TRP A 40 0.53 5.57 6.99
N PRO A 41 -0.30 6.40 7.64
CA PRO A 41 -0.02 6.87 8.99
C PRO A 41 0.13 5.76 10.03
N ALA A 42 -0.65 4.67 9.92
CA ALA A 42 -0.62 3.57 10.89
C ALA A 42 0.63 2.70 10.72
N VAL A 43 0.91 2.23 9.50
CA VAL A 43 2.06 1.34 9.22
C VAL A 43 3.38 2.05 9.51
N ASN A 44 3.51 3.33 9.16
CA ASN A 44 4.73 4.10 9.47
C ASN A 44 4.96 4.31 10.98
N ARG A 45 3.92 4.27 11.81
CA ARG A 45 4.06 4.36 13.28
C ARG A 45 4.18 3.00 13.97
N SER A 46 3.98 1.90 13.24
CA SER A 46 4.00 0.56 13.80
C SER A 46 5.41 0.02 14.08
N GLY A 47 6.44 0.63 13.47
CA GLY A 47 7.82 0.11 13.50
C GLY A 47 8.07 -1.04 12.52
N LEU A 48 7.10 -1.41 11.68
CA LEU A 48 7.26 -2.48 10.67
C LEU A 48 8.12 -2.06 9.48
N LEU A 49 8.21 -0.76 9.19
CA LEU A 49 8.94 -0.26 8.03
C LEU A 49 10.28 0.33 8.48
N PRO A 50 11.38 0.04 7.77
CA PRO A 50 12.71 0.60 8.10
C PRO A 50 12.76 2.11 7.87
N GLU A 51 11.88 2.64 7.03
CA GLU A 51 11.73 4.05 6.75
C GLU A 51 10.28 4.41 6.42
N ARG A 52 10.00 5.71 6.31
CA ARG A 52 8.66 6.20 6.05
C ARG A 52 8.28 6.05 4.57
N LEU A 53 7.19 5.34 4.29
CA LEU A 53 6.63 5.20 2.94
C LEU A 53 5.31 5.98 2.77
N THR A 54 4.99 6.31 1.52
CA THR A 54 3.73 6.95 1.10
C THR A 54 3.06 6.12 0.02
N ALA A 55 1.90 6.56 -0.47
CA ALA A 55 1.22 5.88 -1.56
C ALA A 55 2.11 5.85 -2.83
N GLU A 56 2.82 6.93 -3.12
CA GLU A 56 3.70 7.06 -4.28
C GLU A 56 4.91 6.11 -4.24
N THR A 57 5.29 5.65 -3.04
CA THR A 57 6.40 4.70 -2.82
C THR A 57 5.92 3.32 -2.39
N ASP A 58 4.65 2.99 -2.65
CA ASP A 58 4.04 1.73 -2.22
C ASP A 58 4.72 0.46 -2.74
N HIS A 59 5.28 0.52 -3.95
CA HIS A 59 6.05 -0.58 -4.56
C HIS A 59 7.26 -1.02 -3.70
N ARG A 60 7.80 -0.12 -2.86
CA ARG A 60 8.92 -0.41 -1.96
C ARG A 60 8.53 -1.29 -0.78
N MET A 61 7.24 -1.58 -0.58
CA MET A 61 6.78 -2.60 0.37
C MET A 61 7.25 -4.02 0.00
N LEU A 62 7.75 -4.20 -1.23
CA LEU A 62 8.40 -5.43 -1.67
C LEU A 62 9.91 -5.44 -1.44
N GLU A 63 10.52 -4.41 -0.85
CA GLU A 63 11.95 -4.41 -0.53
C GLU A 63 12.17 -5.11 0.81
#